data_AF-A0A972L5R6-F1
#
_entry.id   AF-A0A972L5R6-F1
#
_cell.length_a   1.000
_cell.length_b   1.000
_cell.length_c   1.000
_cell.angle_alpha   90.00
_cell.angle_beta   90.00
_cell.angle_gamma   90.00
#
_symmetry.space_group_name_H-M   'P 1'
#
loop_
_entity.id
_entity.type
_entity.pdbx_description
1 polymer ?
#
loop_
_entity_poly.entity_id
_entity_poly.type
_entity_poly.pdbx_seq_one_letter_code
_entity_poly.pdbx_strand_id
1 'polypeptide(L)'
;MHGRHIGKHENGHVMPGAEAIMKIARIFDASVDYLLFDDSEPAASAEIRDKSLLKNFEAVDKMDEEDKLVIKSLVDAYIIKRHQMEGVLKSEKRRSYVRL
;
A
#
# COMPACT_ATOMS: atom_id res chain seq x y z
N MET A 1 -8.19 23.53 23.07
CA MET A 1 -6.97 22.70 23.23
C MET A 1 -5.78 23.64 23.34
N HIS A 2 -5.10 23.68 24.48
CA HIS A 2 -3.91 24.53 24.66
C HIS A 2 -2.72 23.88 23.94
N GLY A 3 -1.97 24.66 23.15
CA GLY A 3 -0.84 24.20 22.32
C GLY A 3 0.31 23.50 23.08
N ARG A 4 0.27 23.48 24.41
CA ARG A 4 1.24 22.77 25.25
C ARG A 4 1.05 21.25 25.28
N HIS A 5 -0.10 20.71 24.85
CA HIS A 5 -0.34 19.27 24.82
C HIS A 5 0.09 18.60 23.51
N ILE A 6 -0.06 19.28 22.37
CA ILE A 6 0.39 18.79 21.05
C ILE A 6 1.90 18.52 21.03
N GLY A 7 2.71 19.44 21.58
CA GLY A 7 4.16 19.24 21.68
C GLY A 7 4.60 18.09 22.59
N LYS A 8 3.72 17.55 23.46
CA LYS A 8 4.03 16.34 24.24
C LYS A 8 3.71 15.05 23.48
N HIS A 9 2.69 15.09 22.62
CA HIS A 9 2.35 13.99 21.73
C HIS A 9 3.40 13.82 20.63
N GLU A 10 3.90 14.93 20.07
CA GLU A 10 4.94 14.93 19.03
C GLU A 10 6.32 14.48 19.54
N ASN A 11 6.61 14.70 20.83
CA ASN A 11 7.89 14.30 21.44
C ASN A 11 7.84 12.91 22.12
N GLY A 12 6.79 12.11 21.87
CA GLY A 12 6.66 10.74 22.37
C GLY A 12 6.49 10.60 23.89
N HIS A 13 6.34 11.71 24.62
CA HIS A 13 6.24 11.69 26.09
C HIS A 13 4.88 11.22 26.61
N VAL A 14 3.81 11.36 25.82
CA VAL A 14 2.45 10.93 26.17
C VAL A 14 1.72 10.44 24.93
N MET A 15 1.30 9.17 24.91
CA MET A 15 0.44 8.64 23.86
C MET A 15 -0.95 9.28 23.93
N PRO A 16 -1.53 9.76 22.81
CA PRO A 16 -2.93 10.20 22.82
C PRO A 16 -3.86 9.06 23.27
N GLY A 17 -4.97 9.38 23.93
CA GLY A 17 -5.98 8.37 24.26
C GLY A 17 -6.61 7.78 23.00
N ALA A 18 -7.15 6.56 23.08
CA ALA A 18 -7.72 5.82 21.94
C ALA A 18 -8.76 6.63 21.14
N GLU A 19 -9.58 7.44 21.81
CA GLU A 19 -10.54 8.32 21.14
C GLU A 19 -9.88 9.41 20.28
N ALA A 20 -8.76 9.97 20.75
CA ALA A 20 -7.99 10.95 19.98
C ALA A 20 -7.32 10.29 18.78
N ILE A 21 -6.76 9.08 18.95
CA ILE A 21 -6.16 8.30 17.86
C ILE A 21 -7.19 7.98 16.78
N MET A 22 -8.39 7.54 17.16
CA MET A 22 -9.47 7.29 16.19
C MET A 22 -9.91 8.55 15.44
N LYS A 23 -9.94 9.72 16.10
CA LYS A 23 -10.26 10.99 15.45
C LYS A 23 -9.18 11.39 14.45
N ILE A 24 -7.90 11.24 14.82
CA ILE A 24 -6.77 11.52 13.93
C ILE A 24 -6.81 10.57 12.72
N ALA A 25 -6.95 9.26 12.94
CA ALA A 25 -7.07 8.25 11.88
C ALA A 25 -8.17 8.62 10.86
N ARG A 26 -9.34 9.02 11.32
CA ARG A 26 -10.47 9.44 10.45
C ARG A 26 -10.23 10.74 9.70
N ILE A 27 -9.54 11.71 10.31
CA ILE A 27 -9.26 13.01 9.67
C ILE A 27 -8.21 12.85 8.56
N PHE A 28 -7.20 12.02 8.81
CA PHE A 28 -6.06 11.83 7.90
C PHE A 28 -6.20 10.61 6.98
N ASP A 29 -7.36 9.93 7.01
CA ASP A 29 -7.62 8.68 6.28
C ASP A 29 -6.48 7.66 6.41
N ALA A 30 -6.00 7.52 7.64
CA ALA A 30 -4.88 6.65 8.00
C ALA A 30 -5.38 5.49 8.87
N SER A 31 -4.69 4.35 8.83
CA SER A 31 -5.01 3.25 9.75
C SER A 31 -4.63 3.62 11.18
N VAL A 32 -5.34 3.06 12.16
CA VAL A 32 -4.98 3.22 13.58
C VAL A 32 -3.61 2.62 13.85
N ASP A 33 -3.30 1.49 13.21
CA ASP A 33 -2.00 0.83 13.31
C ASP A 33 -0.85 1.74 12.85
N TYR A 34 -1.04 2.51 11.78
CA TYR A 34 -0.08 3.51 11.31
C TYR A 34 0.23 4.58 12.36
N LEU A 35 -0.71 4.90 13.25
CA LEU A 35 -0.52 5.88 14.32
C LEU A 35 0.05 5.27 15.61
N LEU A 36 0.07 3.94 15.74
CA LEU A 36 0.45 3.23 16.96
C LEU A 36 1.84 2.62 16.90
N PHE A 37 2.30 2.21 15.71
CA PHE A 37 3.54 1.46 15.55
C PHE A 37 4.58 2.32 14.82
N ASP A 38 5.70 2.60 15.49
CA ASP A 38 6.73 3.57 15.04
C ASP A 38 7.74 3.00 14.02
N ASP A 39 7.74 1.70 13.74
CA ASP A 39 8.64 1.12 12.72
C ASP A 39 8.20 -0.29 12.31
N SER A 40 7.80 -0.45 11.06
CA SER A 40 8.27 -1.50 10.14
C SER A 40 7.40 -1.52 8.89
N GLU A 41 7.70 -0.57 8.01
CA GLU A 41 7.05 -0.31 6.74
C GLU A 41 5.55 0.02 6.86
N PRO A 42 5.06 1.05 6.18
CA PRO A 42 3.65 0.99 5.85
C PRO A 42 3.51 -0.33 5.09
N ALA A 43 2.62 -1.24 5.53
CA ALA A 43 1.92 -2.03 4.53
C ALA A 43 1.31 -0.96 3.65
N ALA A 44 2.05 -0.59 2.59
CA ALA A 44 1.83 0.61 1.82
C ALA A 44 0.34 0.58 1.57
N SER A 45 -0.38 1.60 2.04
CA SER A 45 -1.74 1.83 1.62
C SER A 45 -1.63 2.18 0.13
N ALA A 46 -1.34 1.15 -0.66
CA ALA A 46 -1.40 1.13 -2.09
C ALA A 46 -2.89 1.22 -2.35
N GLU A 47 -3.38 2.45 -2.35
CA GLU A 47 -4.76 2.76 -2.59
C GLU A 47 -5.09 2.25 -4.00
N ILE A 48 -5.74 1.09 -4.07
CA ILE A 48 -6.22 0.53 -5.33
C ILE A 48 -7.34 1.46 -5.80
N ARG A 49 -6.99 2.43 -6.67
CA ARG A 49 -7.93 3.43 -7.20
C ARG A 49 -8.98 2.82 -8.14
N ASP A 50 -8.65 1.69 -8.76
CA ASP A 50 -9.59 0.96 -9.61
C ASP A 50 -10.58 0.18 -8.75
N LYS A 51 -11.80 0.73 -8.66
CA LYS A 51 -12.90 0.13 -7.89
C LYS A 51 -13.32 -1.25 -8.41
N SER A 52 -13.13 -1.53 -9.69
CA SER A 52 -13.46 -2.85 -10.26
C SER A 52 -12.44 -3.89 -9.83
N LEU A 53 -11.17 -3.52 -9.78
CA LEU A 53 -10.09 -4.38 -9.29
C LEU A 53 -10.28 -4.71 -7.81
N LEU A 54 -10.64 -3.73 -6.99
CA LEU A 54 -10.94 -3.94 -5.57
C LEU A 54 -12.09 -4.94 -5.38
N LYS A 55 -13.20 -4.77 -6.10
CA LYS A 55 -14.35 -5.70 -6.04
C LYS A 55 -13.98 -7.13 -6.43
N ASN A 56 -13.10 -7.29 -7.40
CA ASN A 56 -12.62 -8.62 -7.80
C ASN A 56 -11.82 -9.25 -6.65
N PHE A 57 -10.93 -8.51 -5.98
CA PHE A 57 -10.18 -9.04 -4.84
C PHE A 57 -11.08 -9.35 -3.64
N GLU A 58 -12.11 -8.55 -3.36
CA GLU A 58 -13.12 -8.85 -2.33
C GLU A 58 -13.90 -10.14 -2.62
N ALA A 59 -14.16 -10.45 -3.89
CA ALA A 59 -14.81 -11.70 -4.29
C ALA A 59 -13.87 -12.90 -4.10
N VAL A 60 -12.59 -12.73 -4.46
CA VAL A 60 -11.55 -13.76 -4.31
C VAL A 60 -11.28 -14.08 -2.84
N ASP A 61 -11.32 -13.08 -1.95
CA ASP A 61 -11.11 -13.28 -0.51
C ASP A 61 -12.14 -14.25 0.12
N LYS A 62 -13.32 -14.38 -0.48
CA LYS A 62 -14.40 -15.27 -0.02
C LYS A 62 -14.32 -16.70 -0.59
N MET A 63 -13.35 -16.98 -1.46
CA MET A 63 -13.14 -18.31 -2.05
C MET A 63 -12.42 -19.25 -1.08
N ASP A 64 -12.25 -20.52 -1.46
CA ASP A 64 -11.38 -21.42 -0.71
C ASP A 64 -9.89 -21.13 -0.95
N GLU A 65 -9.02 -21.75 -0.16
CA GLU A 65 -7.59 -21.49 -0.22
C GLU A 65 -6.92 -21.99 -1.51
N GLU A 66 -7.48 -23.02 -2.15
CA GLU A 66 -6.95 -23.53 -3.41
C GLU A 66 -7.18 -22.52 -4.54
N ASP A 67 -8.41 -22.01 -4.66
CA ASP A 67 -8.78 -20.98 -5.63
C ASP A 67 -8.00 -19.68 -5.41
N LYS A 68 -7.84 -19.25 -4.15
CA LYS A 68 -7.02 -18.08 -3.81
C LYS A 68 -5.58 -18.25 -4.28
N LEU A 69 -4.99 -19.44 -4.08
CA LEU A 69 -3.61 -19.72 -4.46
C LEU A 69 -3.41 -19.64 -5.97
N VAL A 70 -4.35 -20.21 -6.73
CA VAL A 70 -4.33 -20.16 -8.21
C VAL A 70 -4.38 -18.71 -8.68
N ILE A 71 -5.29 -17.91 -8.14
CA ILE A 71 -5.47 -16.51 -8.57
C ILE A 71 -4.25 -15.65 -8.24
N LYS A 72 -3.68 -15.80 -7.04
CA LYS A 72 -2.43 -15.10 -6.67
C LYS A 72 -1.29 -15.44 -7.64
N SER A 73 -1.13 -16.72 -7.96
CA SER A 73 -0.10 -17.18 -8.89
C SER A 73 -0.27 -16.59 -10.30
N LEU A 74 -1.51 -16.44 -10.78
CA LEU A 74 -1.79 -15.82 -12.07
C LEU A 74 -1.48 -14.32 -12.10
N VAL A 75 -1.86 -13.61 -11.02
CA VAL A 75 -1.55 -12.17 -10.87
C VAL A 75 -0.03 -11.97 -10.86
N ASP A 76 0.70 -12.75 -10.07
CA ASP A 76 2.16 -12.68 -9.98
C ASP A 76 2.83 -12.96 -11.33
N ALA A 77 2.40 -14.02 -12.02
CA ALA A 77 2.92 -14.38 -13.33
C ALA A 77 2.72 -13.24 -14.36
N TYR A 78 1.57 -12.57 -14.31
CA TYR A 78 1.28 -11.45 -15.21
C TYR A 78 2.15 -10.22 -14.91
N ILE A 79 2.33 -9.88 -13.63
CA ILE A 79 3.21 -8.79 -13.18
C ILE A 79 4.64 -9.03 -13.65
N ILE A 80 5.18 -10.23 -13.42
CA ILE A 80 6.53 -10.62 -13.83
C ILE A 80 6.68 -10.48 -15.35
N LYS A 81 5.75 -11.07 -16.11
CA LYS A 81 5.76 -11.01 -17.58
C LYS A 81 5.76 -9.56 -18.07
N ARG A 82 4.95 -8.69 -17.45
CA ARG A 82 4.88 -7.28 -17.85
C ARG A 82 6.22 -6.57 -17.65
N HIS A 83 6.84 -6.71 -16.47
CA HIS A 83 8.12 -6.08 -16.17
C HIS A 83 9.24 -6.57 -17.09
N GLN A 84 9.29 -7.87 -17.40
CA GLN A 84 10.27 -8.43 -18.34
C GLN A 84 10.14 -7.81 -19.74
N MET A 85 8.92 -7.73 -20.28
CA MET A 85 8.69 -7.11 -21.59
C MET A 85 9.09 -5.62 -21.59
N GLU A 86 8.80 -4.91 -20.50
CA GLU A 86 9.19 -3.52 -20.29
C GLU A 86 10.71 -3.31 -20.34
N GLY A 87 11.46 -4.24 -19.75
CA GLY A 87 12.92 -4.26 -19.78
C GLY A 87 13.47 -4.48 -21.20
N VAL A 88 12.87 -5.41 -21.96
CA VAL A 88 13.26 -5.69 -23.34
C VAL A 88 13.03 -4.46 -24.23
N LEU A 89 11.83 -3.86 -24.18
CA LEU A 89 11.46 -2.66 -24.95
C LEU A 89 12.38 -1.46 -24.66
N LYS A 90 12.78 -1.25 -23.40
CA LYS A 90 13.73 -0.18 -23.02
C LYS A 90 15.14 -0.46 -23.55
N SER A 91 15.57 -1.71 -23.59
CA SER A 91 16.89 -2.11 -24.11
C SER A 91 17.03 -1.93 -25.63
N GLU A 92 15.93 -2.17 -26.38
CA GLU A 92 15.89 -1.96 -27.83
C GLU A 92 15.92 -0.47 -28.21
N LYS A 93 15.14 0.38 -27.51
CA LYS A 93 15.18 1.84 -27.74
C LYS A 93 16.57 2.43 -27.46
N ARG A 94 17.27 1.97 -26.41
CA ARG A 94 18.63 2.43 -26.08
C ARG A 94 19.66 2.01 -27.13
N ARG A 95 19.53 0.82 -27.71
CA ARG A 95 20.38 0.35 -28.82
C ARG A 95 20.18 1.14 -30.12
N SER A 96 18.97 1.66 -30.35
CA SER A 96 18.67 2.45 -31.56
C SER A 96 19.22 3.87 -31.50
N TYR A 97 19.31 4.48 -30.31
CA TYR A 97 19.87 5.84 -30.12
C TYR A 97 21.41 5.90 -30.20
N VAL A 98 22.10 4.80 -29.90
CA VAL A 98 23.58 4.73 -29.91
C VAL A 98 24.12 4.42 -31.33
N ARG A 99 23.24 4.19 -32.31
CA ARG A 99 23.58 3.78 -33.68
C ARG A 99 23.38 4.89 -34.72
N LEU A 100 23.20 6.14 -34.28
CA LEU A 100 23.23 7.38 -35.06
C LEU A 100 24.42 8.22 -34.59
#